data_AF-A0A838GXE7-F1
#
_entry.id   AF-A0A838GXE7-F1
#
_cell.length_a   1.000
_cell.length_b   1.000
_cell.length_c   1.000
_cell.angle_alpha   90.00
_cell.angle_beta   90.00
_cell.angle_gamma   90.00
#
_symmetry.space_group_name_H-M   'P 1'
#
loop_
_entity.id
_entity.type
_entity.pdbx_description
1 polymer ?
#
loop_
_entity_poly.entity_id
_entity_poly.type
_entity_poly.pdbx_seq_one_letter_code
_entity_poly.pdbx_strand_id
1 'polypeptide(L)' 'MGGADVTVLQLNRQAAELLADAEVDVIPGAGHLFEEPGALQAVAETAARWFVSRLGVSP' A
#
# COMPACT_ATOMS: atom_id res chain seq x y z
N MET A 1 1.16 0.38 2.25
CA MET A 1 1.73 -0.04 3.56
C MET A 1 1.96 1.17 4.45
N GLY A 2 1.99 1.00 5.77
CA GLY A 2 2.36 2.05 6.72
C GLY A 2 3.85 2.42 6.64
N GLY A 3 4.15 3.70 6.53
CA GLY A 3 5.51 4.23 6.40
C GLY A 3 6.30 4.26 7.71
N ALA A 4 5.64 4.15 8.86
CA ALA A 4 6.31 4.04 10.17
C ALA A 4 6.71 2.59 10.50
N ASP A 5 6.21 1.60 9.76
CA ASP A 5 6.65 0.20 9.84
C ASP A 5 7.92 -0.01 8.99
N VAL A 6 9.04 0.49 9.51
CA VAL A 6 10.32 0.53 8.78
C VAL A 6 10.81 -0.86 8.36
N THR A 7 10.56 -1.89 9.17
CA THR A 7 10.98 -3.26 8.89
C THR A 7 10.21 -3.80 7.70
N VAL A 8 8.88 -3.71 7.72
CA VAL A 8 8.05 -4.23 6.62
C VAL A 8 8.25 -3.40 5.35
N LEU A 9 8.50 -2.09 5.48
CA LEU A 9 8.82 -1.20 4.35
C LEU A 9 10.06 -1.64 3.58
N GLN A 10 11.14 -1.98 4.29
CA GLN A 10 12.35 -2.51 3.66
C GLN A 10 12.06 -3.83 2.94
N LEU A 11 11.33 -4.75 3.60
CA LEU A 11 11.00 -6.06 3.02
C LEU A 11 10.14 -5.94 1.75
N ASN A 12 9.16 -5.04 1.70
CA ASN A 12 8.34 -4.89 0.50
C ASN A 12 9.10 -4.19 -0.63
N ARG A 13 10.00 -3.24 -0.33
CA ARG A 13 10.87 -2.65 -1.36
C ARG A 13 11.76 -3.71 -2.00
N GLN A 14 12.37 -4.58 -1.18
CA GLN A 14 13.15 -5.72 -1.68
C GLN A 14 12.29 -6.68 -2.51
N ALA A 15 11.07 -7.00 -2.04
CA ALA A 15 10.17 -7.87 -2.80
C ALA A 15 9.77 -7.25 -4.15
N ALA A 16 9.53 -5.93 -4.20
CA ALA A 16 9.18 -5.24 -5.43
C ALA A 16 10.31 -5.25 -6.47
N GLU A 17 11.57 -5.23 -6.05
CA GLU A 17 12.72 -5.40 -6.95
C GLU A 17 12.77 -6.79 -7.62
N LEU A 18 12.14 -7.80 -7.01
CA LEU A 18 12.10 -9.17 -7.50
C LEU A 18 10.86 -9.48 -8.37
N LEU A 19 9.86 -8.59 -8.38
CA LEU A 19 8.57 -8.80 -9.03
C LEU A 19 8.41 -7.85 -10.22
N ALA A 20 8.12 -8.39 -11.41
CA ALA A 20 8.08 -7.64 -12.65
C ALA A 20 6.97 -6.56 -12.74
N ASP A 21 5.94 -6.64 -11.90
CA ASP A 21 4.76 -5.77 -11.97
C ASP A 21 4.26 -5.38 -10.55
N ALA A 22 5.20 -5.13 -9.65
CA ALA A 22 4.92 -4.71 -8.28
C ALA A 22 5.09 -3.21 -8.09
N GLU A 23 4.19 -2.62 -7.29
CA GLU A 23 4.21 -1.22 -6.89
C GLU A 23 4.13 -1.14 -5.36
N VAL A 24 4.96 -0.29 -4.74
CA VAL A 24 4.98 -0.09 -3.29
C VAL A 24 4.48 1.31 -2.97
N ASP A 25 3.24 1.38 -2.50
CA ASP A 25 2.61 2.61 -2.08
C ASP A 25 2.70 2.79 -0.55
N VAL A 26 3.19 3.94 -0.10
CA VAL A 26 3.52 4.21 1.31
C VAL A 26 2.57 5.25 1.89
N ILE A 27 1.90 4.91 2.99
CA ILE A 27 1.05 5.81 3.76
C ILE A 27 1.92 6.48 4.84
N PRO A 28 2.25 7.79 4.72
CA PRO A 28 3.13 8.45 5.66
C PRO A 28 2.59 8.41 7.08
N GLY A 29 3.46 8.15 8.06
CA GLY A 29 3.10 8.15 9.49
C GLY A 29 2.27 6.96 9.97
N ALA A 30 1.74 6.11 9.08
CA ALA A 30 0.97 4.95 9.49
C ALA A 30 1.87 3.80 9.98
N GLY A 31 1.47 3.15 11.08
CA GLY A 31 2.15 2.00 11.66
C GLY A 31 1.74 0.66 11.04
N HIS A 32 2.11 -0.43 11.72
CA HIS A 32 1.86 -1.80 11.26
C HIS A 32 0.36 -2.10 11.06
N LEU A 33 -0.46 -1.59 11.98
CA LEU A 33 -1.90 -1.86 12.03
C LEU A 33 -2.76 -0.71 11.49
N PHE A 34 -2.15 0.39 11.02
CA PHE A 34 -2.87 1.56 10.49
C PHE A 34 -3.87 2.19 11.48
N GLU A 35 -3.55 2.19 12.78
CA GLU A 35 -4.42 2.71 13.84
C GLU A 35 -4.51 4.25 13.84
N GLU A 36 -3.57 4.92 13.18
CA GLU A 36 -3.53 6.37 13.08
C GLU A 36 -4.78 6.90 12.36
N PRO A 37 -5.31 8.07 12.77
CA PRO A 37 -6.50 8.65 12.15
C PRO A 37 -6.36 8.77 10.62
N GLY A 38 -7.28 8.12 9.90
CA GLY A 38 -7.31 8.14 8.44
C GLY A 38 -6.32 7.18 7.75
N ALA A 39 -5.43 6.49 8.47
CA ALA A 39 -4.47 5.57 7.86
C ALA A 39 -5.17 4.39 7.16
N LEU A 40 -6.15 3.76 7.83
CA LEU A 40 -6.91 2.66 7.25
C LEU A 40 -7.74 3.13 6.03
N GLN A 41 -8.31 4.33 6.08
CA GLN A 41 -9.03 4.92 4.94
C GLN A 41 -8.09 5.14 3.76
N ALA A 42 -6.90 5.71 3.98
CA ALA A 42 -5.93 5.93 2.92
C ALA A 42 -5.47 4.61 2.27
N VAL A 43 -5.27 3.55 3.06
CA VAL A 43 -4.99 2.21 2.52
C VAL A 43 -6.14 1.70 1.66
N ALA A 44 -7.38 1.81 2.14
CA ALA A 44 -8.56 1.34 1.42
C ALA A 44 -8.75 2.08 0.08
N GLU A 45 -8.57 3.40 0.07
CA GLU A 45 -8.65 4.21 -1.14
C GLU A 45 -7.56 3.86 -2.15
N THR A 46 -6.32 3.68 -1.69
CA THR A 46 -5.20 3.27 -2.55
C THR A 46 -5.44 1.88 -3.14
N ALA A 47 -5.87 0.90 -2.33
CA ALA A 47 -6.19 -0.44 -2.81
C ALA A 47 -7.35 -0.40 -3.83
N ALA A 48 -8.41 0.36 -3.57
CA ALA A 48 -9.54 0.51 -4.48
C ALA A 48 -9.09 1.09 -5.84
N ARG A 49 -8.27 2.15 -5.85
CA ARG A 49 -7.71 2.72 -7.09
C ARG A 49 -6.88 1.71 -7.87
N TRP A 50 -6.07 0.91 -7.18
CA TRP A 50 -5.27 -0.14 -7.81
C TRP A 50 -6.15 -1.23 -8.45
N PHE A 51 -7.21 -1.67 -7.77
CA PHE A 51 -8.13 -2.64 -8.36
C PHE A 51 -8.87 -2.07 -9.57
N VAL A 52 -9.34 -0.82 -9.50
CA VAL A 52 -9.99 -0.17 -10.64
C VAL A 52 -9.05 -0.06 -11.84
N SER A 53 -7.77 0.26 -11.63
CA SER A 53 -6.81 0.37 -12.74
C SER A 53 -6.47 -0.98 -13.38
N ARG A 54 -6.48 -2.08 -12.61
CA ARG A 54 -6.12 -3.43 -13.09
C ARG A 54 -7.30 -4.26 -13.61
N LEU A 55 -8.46 -4.13 -12.99
CA LEU A 55 -9.65 -4.93 -13.29
C LEU A 55 -10.68 -4.15 -14.12
N GLY A 56 -10.52 -2.83 -14.22
CA GLY A 56 -11.54 -1.94 -14.78
C GLY A 56 -12.71 -1.74 -13.82
N VAL A 57 -13.61 -0.84 -14.20
CA VAL A 57 -14.90 -0.67 -13.54
C VAL A 57 -15.90 -1.55 -14.26
N SER A 58 -16.61 -2.42 -13.53
CA SER A 58 -17.83 -3.02 -14.10
C SER A 58 -18.88 -1.93 -14.30
N PRO A 59 -19.57 -1.89 -15.46
CA PRO A 59 -20.58 -0.89 -15.76
C PRO A 59 -21.81 -0.97 -14.82
#